data_AF-A0A937Y8U2-F1
#
_entry.id   AF-A0A937Y8U2-F1
#
_cell.length_a   1.000
_cell.length_b   1.000
_cell.length_c   1.000
_cell.angle_alpha   90.00
_cell.angle_beta   90.00
_cell.angle_gamma   90.00
#
_symmetry.space_group_name_H-M   'P 1'
#
loop_
_entity.id
_entity.type
_entity.pdbx_description
1 polymer ?
#
loop_
_entity_poly.entity_id
_entity_poly.type
_entity_poly.pdbx_seq_one_letter_code
_entity_poly.pdbx_strand_id
1 'polypeptide(L)'
;MTGRGSITLACRRPFSRHLDSLRYQLPFIPVWRISFLPLPPRLRSAPGGCHEQSRLDAWRKGRTGFAFVDACMRYLAHTGWINFRMRAMLTSFASQHLWLHWKLTGEHLARQYTDYEPGIHWPQVQMQSGTTGINTIRIYNPEKQRQDQDPGGEFVARWVHEFGQASYPAPIVDHLAAARAARDQLWSLRKAPESTEAATKIFQKHGSRNPTREGVRRREAAANAIPVASGPAVGGQQTLDF
;
A
#
# COMPACT_ATOMS: atom_id res chain seq x y z
N MET A 1 65.25 -4.00 6.14
CA MET A 1 64.38 -4.37 7.27
C MET A 1 64.00 -3.07 7.95
N THR A 2 62.78 -2.54 8.03
CA THR A 2 61.37 -2.99 7.92
C THR A 2 60.57 -1.68 7.72
N GLY A 3 59.77 -1.52 6.66
CA GLY A 3 58.33 -1.84 6.66
C GLY A 3 57.45 -0.58 6.85
N ARG A 4 57.08 0.12 5.76
CA ARG A 4 56.04 1.17 5.76
C ARG A 4 54.67 0.50 5.82
N GLY A 5 53.90 0.78 6.87
CA GLY A 5 52.54 0.28 7.05
C GLY A 5 51.54 1.01 6.15
N SER A 6 50.96 0.26 5.21
CA SER A 6 49.82 0.66 4.38
C SER A 6 48.55 0.71 5.24
N ILE A 7 47.87 1.85 5.30
CA ILE A 7 46.54 1.97 5.92
C ILE A 7 45.51 1.51 4.89
N THR A 8 45.17 0.23 4.94
CA THR A 8 44.08 -0.35 4.13
C THR A 8 42.75 -0.06 4.84
N LEU A 9 41.95 0.85 4.28
CA LEU A 9 40.60 1.15 4.73
C LEU A 9 39.66 -0.02 4.35
N ALA A 10 39.50 -1.00 5.23
CA ALA A 10 38.58 -2.11 5.03
C ALA A 10 37.88 -2.50 6.34
N CYS A 11 36.66 -1.99 6.52
CA CYS A 11 35.56 -2.83 7.00
C CYS A 11 34.22 -2.12 6.76
N ARG A 12 33.62 -2.41 5.60
CA ARG A 12 32.19 -2.18 5.36
C ARG A 12 31.40 -2.93 6.43
N ARG A 13 30.80 -2.21 7.38
CA ARG A 13 29.86 -2.82 8.33
C ARG A 13 28.56 -3.16 7.58
N PRO A 14 28.05 -4.40 7.68
CA PRO A 14 26.77 -4.76 7.07
C PRO A 14 25.62 -4.05 7.80
N PHE A 15 24.83 -3.29 7.03
CA PHE A 15 23.68 -2.49 7.47
C PHE A 15 22.54 -3.31 8.10
N SER A 16 22.62 -4.65 8.11
CA SER A 16 21.49 -5.50 8.50
C SER A 16 21.26 -5.63 10.01
N ARG A 17 22.22 -5.27 10.87
CA ARG A 17 22.09 -5.52 12.32
C ARG A 17 21.42 -4.39 13.12
N HIS A 18 21.21 -3.21 12.53
CA HIS A 18 20.60 -2.09 13.27
C HIS A 18 19.06 -2.06 13.19
N LEU A 19 18.46 -2.77 12.23
CA LEU A 19 17.00 -2.79 12.05
C LEU A 19 16.30 -3.85 12.92
N ASP A 20 17.01 -4.86 13.43
CA ASP A 20 16.45 -5.86 14.36
C ASP A 20 16.33 -5.33 15.80
N SER A 21 17.18 -4.36 16.18
CA SER A 21 17.18 -3.76 17.53
C SER A 21 16.09 -2.70 17.72
N LEU A 22 15.44 -2.27 16.65
CA LEU A 22 14.25 -1.44 16.71
C LEU A 22 13.01 -2.35 16.67
N ARG A 23 12.85 -3.15 17.72
CA ARG A 23 11.51 -3.63 18.11
C ARG A 23 10.71 -2.41 18.52
N TYR A 24 10.20 -1.66 17.54
CA TYR A 24 9.22 -0.63 17.74
C TYR A 24 7.99 -1.30 18.37
N GLN A 25 7.92 -1.25 19.70
CA GLN A 25 6.76 -1.59 20.52
C GLN A 25 5.66 -0.55 20.31
N LEU A 26 5.25 -0.35 19.07
CA LEU A 26 4.04 0.38 18.80
C LEU A 26 2.89 -0.63 18.83
N PRO A 27 1.88 -0.47 19.71
CA PRO A 27 0.71 -1.34 19.77
C PRO A 27 -0.23 -1.05 18.60
N PHE A 28 0.28 -1.07 17.37
CA PHE A 28 -0.51 -0.93 16.16
C PHE A 28 -0.87 -2.32 15.65
N ILE A 29 -2.18 -2.61 15.71
CA ILE A 29 -3.05 -3.51 14.93
C ILE A 29 -2.35 -4.76 14.34
N PRO A 30 -2.93 -5.98 14.44
CA PRO A 30 -2.41 -7.20 13.81
C PRO A 30 -2.55 -7.20 12.27
N VAL A 31 -2.34 -6.05 11.62
CA VAL A 31 -2.17 -5.90 10.18
C VAL A 31 -0.79 -6.41 9.72
N TRP A 32 0.13 -6.70 10.65
CA TRP A 32 1.37 -7.46 10.38
C TRP A 32 1.13 -8.76 9.60
N ARG A 33 -0.08 -9.32 9.67
CA ARG A 33 -0.47 -10.55 8.98
C ARG A 33 -0.69 -10.38 7.47
N ILE A 34 -0.94 -9.17 6.97
CA ILE A 34 -1.14 -8.90 5.51
C ILE A 34 0.09 -9.32 4.71
N SER A 35 1.28 -9.12 5.27
CA SER A 35 2.54 -9.52 4.66
C SER A 35 2.85 -11.02 4.75
N PHE A 36 2.06 -11.79 5.49
CA PHE A 36 2.19 -13.25 5.64
C PHE A 36 1.05 -14.03 4.98
N LEU A 37 0.06 -13.35 4.38
CA LEU A 37 -0.95 -14.06 3.61
C LEU A 37 -0.35 -14.52 2.29
N PRO A 38 -0.54 -15.80 1.94
CA PRO A 38 -0.05 -16.30 0.66
C PRO A 38 -0.83 -15.61 -0.45
N LEU A 39 -0.16 -15.37 -1.59
CA LEU A 39 -0.77 -14.77 -2.79
C LEU A 39 -2.18 -15.34 -3.03
N PRO A 40 -3.17 -14.49 -3.33
CA PRO A 40 -4.52 -14.95 -3.64
C PRO A 40 -4.44 -15.97 -4.79
N PRO A 41 -5.27 -17.03 -4.80
CA PRO A 41 -5.14 -18.15 -5.74
C PRO A 41 -5.02 -17.74 -7.22
N ARG A 42 -5.67 -16.63 -7.60
CA ARG A 42 -5.62 -16.07 -8.97
C ARG A 42 -4.29 -15.41 -9.35
N LEU A 43 -3.47 -15.03 -8.37
CA LEU A 43 -2.09 -14.56 -8.57
C LEU A 43 -1.06 -15.65 -8.25
N ARG A 44 -1.54 -16.86 -7.90
CA ARG A 44 -0.74 -18.04 -7.55
C ARG A 44 -0.47 -18.95 -8.76
N SER A 45 -1.12 -18.70 -9.90
CA SER A 45 -0.93 -19.43 -11.16
C SER A 45 0.35 -18.99 -11.87
N ALA A 46 1.49 -19.22 -11.21
CA ALA A 46 2.77 -19.48 -11.83
C ALA A 46 3.65 -20.21 -10.78
N PRO A 47 4.25 -21.36 -11.12
CA PRO A 47 4.92 -22.22 -10.14
C PRO A 47 6.25 -21.61 -9.64
N GLY A 48 6.34 -21.31 -8.34
CA GLY A 48 7.62 -21.19 -7.62
C GLY A 48 7.82 -19.93 -6.76
N GLY A 49 8.56 -20.07 -5.66
CA GLY A 49 9.11 -18.96 -4.86
C GLY A 49 10.06 -18.03 -5.64
N CYS A 50 10.40 -18.37 -6.89
CA CYS A 50 11.11 -17.53 -7.86
C CYS A 50 10.33 -16.29 -8.30
N HIS A 51 9.00 -16.28 -8.15
CA HIS A 51 8.16 -15.20 -8.67
C HIS A 51 8.19 -13.90 -7.84
N GLU A 52 8.37 -13.96 -6.52
CA GLU A 52 8.45 -12.73 -5.70
C GLU A 52 9.73 -11.95 -6.01
N GLN A 53 10.87 -12.63 -6.02
CA GLN A 53 12.16 -12.01 -6.34
C GLN A 53 12.15 -11.47 -7.78
N SER A 54 11.58 -12.22 -8.73
CA SER A 54 11.42 -11.76 -10.11
C SER A 54 10.53 -10.50 -10.22
N ARG A 55 9.37 -10.47 -9.54
CA ARG A 55 8.51 -9.27 -9.50
C ARG A 55 9.21 -8.09 -8.82
N LEU A 56 9.93 -8.34 -7.75
CA LEU A 56 10.71 -7.33 -7.03
C LEU A 56 11.80 -6.75 -7.93
N ASP A 57 12.53 -7.58 -8.67
CA ASP A 57 13.60 -7.13 -9.56
C ASP A 57 13.04 -6.41 -10.80
N ALA A 58 11.92 -6.87 -11.35
CA ALA A 58 11.20 -6.16 -12.41
C ALA A 58 10.75 -4.77 -11.95
N TRP A 59 10.21 -4.66 -10.73
CA TRP A 59 9.82 -3.39 -10.14
C TRP A 59 11.00 -2.47 -9.88
N ARG A 60 12.08 -2.97 -9.24
CA ARG A 60 13.32 -2.22 -8.98
C ARG A 60 13.94 -1.64 -10.26
N LYS A 61 13.90 -2.40 -11.36
CA LYS A 61 14.50 -2.02 -12.65
C LYS A 61 13.56 -1.21 -13.56
N GLY A 62 12.30 -0.98 -13.17
CA GLY A 62 11.30 -0.35 -14.04
C GLY A 62 11.07 -1.15 -15.32
N ARG A 63 10.76 -2.46 -15.16
CA ARG A 63 10.43 -3.40 -16.25
C ARG A 63 9.17 -4.20 -15.93
N THR A 64 8.18 -3.53 -15.35
CA THR A 64 6.91 -4.12 -14.92
C THR A 64 5.89 -4.24 -16.05
N GLY A 65 6.11 -3.53 -17.16
CA GLY A 65 5.15 -3.42 -18.25
C GLY A 65 4.10 -2.34 -18.01
N PHE A 66 4.16 -1.63 -16.89
CA PHE A 66 3.34 -0.45 -16.60
C PHE A 66 4.16 0.82 -16.83
N ALA A 67 3.96 1.45 -17.98
CA ALA A 67 4.89 2.47 -18.50
C ALA A 67 5.11 3.63 -17.53
N PHE A 68 4.05 4.07 -16.85
CA PHE A 68 4.15 5.16 -15.88
C PHE A 68 4.87 4.75 -14.59
N VAL A 69 4.68 3.51 -14.11
CA VAL A 69 5.40 2.96 -12.96
C VAL A 69 6.88 2.78 -13.31
N ASP A 70 7.15 2.24 -14.50
CA ASP A 70 8.50 2.01 -15.00
C ASP A 70 9.25 3.33 -15.21
N ALA A 71 8.60 4.34 -15.79
CA ALA A 71 9.14 5.69 -15.89
C ALA A 71 9.45 6.30 -14.53
N CYS A 72 8.55 6.16 -13.54
CA CYS A 72 8.77 6.65 -12.18
C CYS A 72 9.97 5.97 -11.51
N MET A 73 10.13 4.65 -11.65
CA MET A 73 11.26 3.92 -11.08
C MET A 73 12.58 4.31 -11.74
N ARG A 74 12.62 4.46 -13.06
CA ARG A 74 13.81 4.89 -13.80
C ARG A 74 14.19 6.34 -13.51
N TYR A 75 13.21 7.23 -13.46
CA TYR A 75 13.39 8.62 -13.04
C TYR A 75 13.99 8.68 -11.64
N LEU A 76 13.39 7.99 -10.68
CA LEU A 76 13.86 7.95 -9.31
C LEU A 76 15.30 7.40 -9.20
N ALA A 77 15.62 6.34 -9.93
CA ALA A 77 16.97 5.78 -9.94
C ALA A 77 18.02 6.76 -10.51
N HIS A 78 17.62 7.64 -11.42
CA HIS A 78 18.51 8.62 -12.04
C HIS A 78 18.65 9.90 -11.22
N THR A 79 17.55 10.48 -10.74
CA THR A 79 17.54 11.79 -10.06
C THR A 79 17.64 11.69 -8.54
N GLY A 80 17.31 10.54 -7.98
CA GLY A 80 17.19 10.32 -6.54
C GLY A 80 16.01 11.05 -5.88
N TRP A 81 15.09 11.61 -6.66
CA TRP A 81 13.92 12.31 -6.14
C TRP A 81 12.69 12.04 -6.97
N ILE A 82 11.52 11.94 -6.32
CA ILE A 82 10.22 11.92 -6.99
C ILE A 82 9.15 12.52 -6.09
N ASN A 83 8.07 13.07 -6.66
CA ASN A 83 7.01 13.71 -5.89
C ASN A 83 6.25 12.71 -5.00
N PHE A 84 5.59 13.23 -3.96
CA PHE A 84 4.89 12.44 -2.95
C PHE A 84 3.83 11.49 -3.52
N ARG A 85 3.05 11.94 -4.52
CA ARG A 85 2.00 11.11 -5.13
C ARG A 85 2.58 9.87 -5.80
N MET A 86 3.71 10.02 -6.50
CA MET A 86 4.37 8.89 -7.14
C MET A 86 5.03 7.97 -6.12
N ARG A 87 5.61 8.49 -5.02
CA ARG A 87 6.11 7.64 -3.93
C ARG A 87 5.00 6.75 -3.35
N ALA A 88 3.82 7.34 -3.14
CA ALA A 88 2.63 6.62 -2.70
C ALA A 88 2.16 5.58 -3.72
N MET A 89 2.11 5.96 -5.01
CA MET A 89 1.77 5.03 -6.10
C MET A 89 2.73 3.85 -6.16
N LEU A 90 4.05 4.09 -6.16
CA LEU A 90 5.08 3.05 -6.24
C LEU A 90 4.96 2.05 -5.08
N THR A 91 4.75 2.55 -3.86
CA THR A 91 4.59 1.71 -2.67
C THR A 91 3.29 0.91 -2.73
N SER A 92 2.17 1.56 -3.06
CA SER A 92 0.87 0.91 -3.17
C SER A 92 0.83 -0.13 -4.30
N PHE A 93 1.43 0.17 -5.45
CA PHE A 93 1.56 -0.76 -6.56
C PHE A 93 2.35 -2.00 -6.14
N ALA A 94 3.51 -1.82 -5.51
CA ALA A 94 4.34 -2.93 -5.07
C ALA A 94 3.62 -3.82 -4.03
N SER A 95 2.93 -3.24 -3.05
CA SER A 95 2.25 -4.02 -2.02
C SER A 95 0.92 -4.64 -2.48
N GLN A 96 0.12 -3.94 -3.29
CA GLN A 96 -1.24 -4.40 -3.62
C GLN A 96 -1.36 -5.08 -4.98
N HIS A 97 -0.54 -4.70 -5.96
CA HIS A 97 -0.56 -5.33 -7.28
C HIS A 97 0.43 -6.48 -7.35
N LEU A 98 1.65 -6.27 -6.84
CA LEU A 98 2.72 -7.27 -6.90
C LEU A 98 2.81 -8.17 -5.66
N TRP A 99 2.04 -7.85 -4.61
CA TRP A 99 2.08 -8.55 -3.32
C TRP A 99 3.49 -8.66 -2.74
N LEU A 100 4.29 -7.60 -2.88
CA LEU A 100 5.65 -7.53 -2.34
C LEU A 100 5.63 -7.05 -0.89
N HIS A 101 6.49 -7.65 -0.07
CA HIS A 101 6.66 -7.23 1.32
C HIS A 101 7.16 -5.77 1.39
N TRP A 102 6.42 -4.91 2.12
CA TRP A 102 6.67 -3.47 2.18
C TRP A 102 8.06 -3.09 2.73
N LYS A 103 8.65 -3.91 3.61
CA LYS A 103 10.05 -3.72 4.04
C LYS A 103 11.04 -3.81 2.87
N LEU A 104 10.88 -4.79 1.97
CA LEU A 104 11.80 -4.98 0.84
C LEU A 104 11.74 -3.82 -0.15
N THR A 105 10.53 -3.31 -0.39
CA THR A 105 10.29 -2.18 -1.29
C THR A 105 10.71 -0.87 -0.62
N GLY A 106 10.38 -0.70 0.65
CA GLY A 106 10.77 0.45 1.48
C GLY A 106 12.29 0.57 1.61
N GLU A 107 13.01 -0.52 1.84
CA GLU A 107 14.48 -0.50 1.87
C GLU A 107 15.09 -0.18 0.51
N HIS A 108 14.48 -0.64 -0.59
CA HIS A 108 14.97 -0.29 -1.92
C HIS A 108 14.81 1.21 -2.17
N LEU A 109 13.62 1.77 -1.93
CA LEU A 109 13.33 3.19 -2.10
C LEU A 109 14.21 4.07 -1.19
N ALA A 110 14.45 3.64 0.06
CA ALA A 110 15.34 4.33 0.98
C ALA A 110 16.76 4.52 0.41
N ARG A 111 17.26 3.55 -0.37
CA ARG A 111 18.58 3.63 -1.03
C ARG A 111 18.59 4.49 -2.28
N GLN A 112 17.43 4.91 -2.79
CA GLN A 112 17.31 5.76 -3.99
C GLN A 112 17.11 7.23 -3.63
N TYR A 113 16.44 7.52 -2.52
CA TYR A 113 16.12 8.90 -2.15
C TYR A 113 17.35 9.69 -1.68
N THR A 114 17.60 10.83 -2.31
CA THR A 114 18.58 11.83 -1.84
C THR A 114 18.05 12.60 -0.62
N ASP A 115 16.73 12.70 -0.48
CA ASP A 115 16.01 13.29 0.65
C ASP A 115 15.54 12.24 1.67
N TYR A 116 16.31 11.15 1.80
CA TYR A 116 15.94 10.07 2.71
C TYR A 116 15.99 10.51 4.18
N GLU A 117 14.82 10.54 4.81
CA GLU A 117 14.66 10.74 6.24
C GLU A 117 13.88 9.58 6.87
N PRO A 118 14.46 8.78 7.78
CA PRO A 118 13.82 7.58 8.32
C PRO A 118 12.52 7.88 9.06
N GLY A 119 12.43 9.04 9.73
CA GLY A 119 11.24 9.48 10.46
C GLY A 119 10.04 9.78 9.57
N ILE A 120 10.27 10.07 8.29
CA ILE A 120 9.22 10.35 7.30
C ILE A 120 8.96 9.12 6.44
N HIS A 121 10.04 8.48 5.97
CA HIS A 121 9.98 7.38 5.00
C HIS A 121 9.21 6.16 5.53
N TRP A 122 9.58 5.66 6.71
CA TRP A 122 8.99 4.40 7.21
C TRP A 122 7.51 4.51 7.57
N PRO A 123 7.04 5.60 8.21
CA PRO A 123 5.61 5.80 8.41
C PRO A 123 4.85 5.93 7.08
N GLN A 124 5.41 6.62 6.09
CA GLN A 124 4.79 6.75 4.77
C GLN A 124 4.69 5.40 4.04
N VAL A 125 5.77 4.60 4.04
CA VAL A 125 5.75 3.27 3.41
C VAL A 125 4.68 2.40 4.06
N GLN A 126 4.62 2.34 5.40
CA GLN A 126 3.61 1.56 6.12
C GLN A 126 2.18 2.02 5.84
N MET A 127 1.97 3.34 5.74
CA MET A 127 0.66 3.90 5.42
C MET A 127 0.22 3.50 4.00
N GLN A 128 1.11 3.63 3.02
CA GLN A 128 0.78 3.38 1.60
C GLN A 128 0.75 1.88 1.24
N SER A 129 1.46 1.04 1.98
CA SER A 129 1.35 -0.42 1.90
C SER A 129 0.08 -0.97 2.56
N GLY A 130 -0.74 -0.11 3.18
CA GLY A 130 -1.94 -0.53 3.90
C GLY A 130 -1.65 -1.27 5.19
N THR A 131 -0.42 -1.19 5.71
CA THR A 131 0.00 -1.84 6.96
C THR A 131 -0.52 -1.10 8.20
N THR A 132 -0.87 0.17 8.05
CA THR A 132 -1.55 0.91 9.13
C THR A 132 -3.07 0.71 9.03
N GLY A 133 -3.71 0.14 10.06
CA GLY A 133 -5.16 -0.06 10.07
C GLY A 133 -6.02 1.17 10.38
N ILE A 134 -5.40 2.36 10.55
CA ILE A 134 -6.11 3.62 10.83
C ILE A 134 -6.54 4.32 9.53
N ASN A 135 -5.76 4.17 8.45
CA ASN A 135 -5.99 4.89 7.21
C ASN A 135 -6.84 4.10 6.21
N THR A 136 -7.61 4.80 5.37
CA THR A 136 -8.25 4.19 4.20
C THR A 136 -7.16 3.71 3.24
N ILE A 137 -7.20 2.43 2.87
CA ILE A 137 -6.20 1.87 1.95
C ILE A 137 -6.46 2.41 0.55
N ARG A 138 -5.48 3.12 0.00
CA ARG A 138 -5.53 3.70 -1.34
C ARG A 138 -4.81 2.78 -2.33
N ILE A 139 -5.60 2.00 -3.08
CA ILE A 139 -5.09 1.19 -4.18
C ILE A 139 -5.07 2.06 -5.43
N TYR A 140 -3.88 2.44 -5.89
CA TYR A 140 -3.73 3.28 -7.06
C TYR A 140 -3.95 2.48 -8.34
N ASN A 141 -4.70 3.02 -9.30
CA ASN A 141 -4.76 2.47 -10.65
C ASN A 141 -3.63 3.09 -11.47
N PRO A 142 -2.62 2.31 -11.91
CA PRO A 142 -1.44 2.83 -12.62
C PRO A 142 -1.79 3.47 -13.97
N GLU A 143 -2.81 2.97 -14.68
CA GLU A 143 -3.20 3.48 -15.99
C GLU A 143 -3.97 4.79 -15.86
N LYS A 144 -4.93 4.86 -14.94
CA LYS A 144 -5.59 6.14 -14.62
C LYS A 144 -4.57 7.18 -14.17
N GLN A 145 -3.60 6.77 -13.36
CA GLN A 145 -2.56 7.66 -12.87
C GLN A 145 -1.66 8.21 -13.98
N ARG A 146 -1.40 7.40 -15.02
CA ARG A 146 -0.73 7.85 -16.25
C ARG A 146 -1.57 8.90 -16.97
N GLN A 147 -2.85 8.61 -17.21
CA GLN A 147 -3.76 9.52 -17.93
C GLN A 147 -3.90 10.87 -17.22
N ASP A 148 -4.05 10.85 -15.88
CA ASP A 148 -4.27 12.05 -15.08
C ASP A 148 -3.02 12.93 -14.95
N GLN A 149 -1.81 12.38 -15.11
CA GLN A 149 -0.56 13.10 -14.78
C GLN A 149 0.40 13.25 -15.95
N ASP A 150 0.25 12.42 -16.97
CA ASP A 150 1.03 12.44 -18.20
C ASP A 150 0.08 12.26 -19.39
N PRO A 151 -0.89 13.18 -19.59
CA PRO A 151 -1.88 13.06 -20.67
C PRO A 151 -1.22 13.07 -22.06
N GLY A 152 -0.10 13.79 -22.21
CA GLY A 152 0.70 13.82 -23.45
C GLY A 152 1.69 12.66 -23.60
N GLY A 153 1.92 11.86 -22.55
CA GLY A 153 2.89 10.76 -22.60
C GLY A 153 4.36 11.20 -22.64
N GLU A 154 4.65 12.49 -22.44
CA GLU A 154 6.00 13.06 -22.54
C GLU A 154 6.93 12.50 -21.47
N PHE A 155 6.41 12.31 -20.25
CA PHE A 155 7.20 11.78 -19.15
C PHE A 155 7.55 10.31 -19.39
N VAL A 156 6.57 9.51 -19.82
CA VAL A 156 6.80 8.11 -20.19
C VAL A 156 7.79 8.02 -21.36
N ALA A 157 7.62 8.79 -22.43
CA ALA A 157 8.51 8.76 -23.59
C ALA A 157 9.96 9.14 -23.24
N ARG A 158 10.16 10.04 -22.25
CA ARG A 158 11.47 10.45 -21.78
C ARG A 158 12.21 9.37 -20.98
N TRP A 159 11.50 8.56 -20.20
CA TRP A 159 12.13 7.58 -19.28
C TRP A 159 12.03 6.14 -19.76
N VAL A 160 11.11 5.85 -20.68
CA VAL A 160 10.85 4.53 -21.25
C VAL A 160 10.84 4.67 -22.77
N HIS A 161 12.03 4.82 -23.35
CA HIS A 161 12.19 5.03 -24.80
C HIS A 161 11.69 3.85 -25.64
N GLU A 162 11.73 2.65 -25.08
CA GLU A 162 11.23 1.45 -25.74
C GLU A 162 9.71 1.29 -25.67
N PHE A 163 8.98 2.20 -25.01
CA PHE A 163 7.52 2.10 -24.88
C PHE A 163 6.82 2.05 -26.25
N GLY A 164 5.91 1.09 -26.43
CA GLY A 164 5.23 0.84 -27.71
C GLY A 164 6.03 -0.03 -28.70
N GLN A 165 7.27 -0.40 -28.38
CA GLN A 165 8.08 -1.32 -29.18
C GLN A 165 7.95 -2.76 -28.68
N ALA A 166 8.28 -3.73 -29.54
CA ALA A 166 8.27 -5.16 -29.18
C ALA A 166 9.25 -5.53 -28.06
N SER A 167 10.25 -4.68 -27.78
CA SER A 167 11.23 -4.86 -26.72
C SER A 167 10.69 -4.51 -25.32
N TYR A 168 9.60 -3.76 -25.24
CA TYR A 168 8.98 -3.39 -23.96
C TYR A 168 8.23 -4.58 -23.35
N PRO A 169 8.47 -4.92 -22.07
CA PRO A 169 7.88 -6.11 -21.46
C PRO A 169 6.36 -6.02 -21.37
N ALA A 170 5.71 -7.17 -21.55
CA ALA A 170 4.29 -7.31 -21.23
C ALA A 170 4.04 -7.06 -19.73
N PRO A 171 2.85 -6.57 -19.34
CA PRO A 171 2.49 -6.39 -17.93
C PRO A 171 2.69 -7.66 -17.11
N ILE A 172 3.46 -7.56 -16.03
CA ILE A 172 3.78 -8.71 -15.16
C ILE A 172 2.58 -9.22 -14.35
N VAL A 173 1.49 -8.44 -14.27
CA VAL A 173 0.24 -8.77 -13.60
C VAL A 173 -0.95 -8.12 -14.33
N ASP A 174 -2.13 -8.72 -14.24
CA ASP A 174 -3.39 -8.03 -14.52
C ASP A 174 -3.71 -7.08 -13.35
N HIS A 175 -3.61 -5.78 -13.59
CA HIS A 175 -3.78 -4.78 -12.55
C HIS A 175 -5.20 -4.73 -11.96
N LEU A 176 -6.25 -4.97 -12.76
CA LEU A 176 -7.63 -4.92 -12.30
C LEU A 176 -7.92 -6.13 -11.42
N ALA A 177 -7.50 -7.31 -11.87
CA ALA A 177 -7.63 -8.54 -11.08
C ALA A 177 -6.82 -8.46 -9.77
N ALA A 178 -5.59 -7.96 -9.83
CA ALA A 178 -4.73 -7.82 -8.66
C ALA A 178 -5.30 -6.81 -7.65
N ALA A 179 -5.73 -5.64 -8.11
CA ALA A 179 -6.34 -4.61 -7.27
C ALA A 179 -7.63 -5.10 -6.60
N ARG A 180 -8.47 -5.86 -7.33
CA ARG A 180 -9.67 -6.49 -6.77
C ARG A 180 -9.30 -7.51 -5.70
N ALA A 181 -8.36 -8.41 -5.99
CA ALA A 181 -7.93 -9.43 -5.04
C ALA A 181 -7.33 -8.81 -3.76
N ALA A 182 -6.52 -7.76 -3.89
CA ALA A 182 -6.00 -7.00 -2.75
C ALA A 182 -7.13 -6.37 -1.93
N ARG A 183 -8.09 -5.69 -2.59
CA ARG A 183 -9.23 -5.10 -1.90
C ARG A 183 -10.03 -6.14 -1.11
N ASP A 184 -10.33 -7.27 -1.72
CA ASP A 184 -11.11 -8.35 -1.10
C ASP A 184 -10.39 -8.92 0.13
N GLN A 185 -9.07 -9.15 0.04
CA GLN A 185 -8.25 -9.65 1.15
C GLN A 185 -8.10 -8.62 2.28
N LEU A 186 -7.82 -7.36 1.95
CA LEU A 186 -7.69 -6.29 2.93
C LEU A 186 -9.03 -6.07 3.68
N TRP A 187 -10.14 -6.16 2.95
CA TRP A 187 -11.47 -5.99 3.51
C TRP A 187 -11.89 -7.18 4.38
N SER A 188 -11.57 -8.41 3.97
CA SER A 188 -11.85 -9.61 4.77
C SER A 188 -11.09 -9.56 6.10
N LEU A 189 -9.83 -9.14 6.09
CA LEU A 189 -9.03 -8.98 7.30
C LEU A 189 -9.57 -7.90 8.22
N ARG A 190 -10.03 -6.77 7.67
CA ARG A 190 -10.65 -5.70 8.47
C ARG A 190 -11.94 -6.17 9.16
N LYS A 191 -12.67 -7.10 8.54
CA LYS A 191 -13.88 -7.70 9.10
C LYS A 191 -13.62 -8.86 10.05
N ALA A 192 -12.39 -9.37 10.12
CA ALA A 192 -12.06 -10.48 11.01
C ALA A 192 -12.28 -10.07 12.49
N PRO A 193 -12.84 -10.97 13.33
CA PRO A 193 -13.08 -10.67 14.75
C PRO A 193 -11.77 -10.31 15.48
N GLU A 194 -10.66 -10.97 15.14
CA GLU A 194 -9.31 -10.66 15.65
C GLU A 194 -8.94 -9.17 15.46
N SER A 195 -9.27 -8.60 14.29
CA SER A 195 -8.98 -7.19 13.98
C SER A 195 -9.82 -6.24 14.83
N THR A 196 -11.10 -6.57 15.04
CA THR A 196 -12.01 -5.79 15.88
C THR A 196 -11.57 -5.83 17.34
N GLU A 197 -11.21 -7.00 17.86
CA GLU A 197 -10.70 -7.16 19.22
C GLU A 197 -9.41 -6.37 19.45
N ALA A 198 -8.47 -6.45 18.50
CA ALA A 198 -7.23 -5.70 18.60
C ALA A 198 -7.47 -4.18 18.53
N ALA A 199 -8.34 -3.72 17.62
CA ALA A 199 -8.71 -2.31 17.54
C ALA A 199 -9.36 -1.82 18.84
N THR A 200 -10.21 -2.65 19.46
CA THR A 200 -10.86 -2.35 20.74
C THR A 200 -9.85 -2.22 21.87
N LYS A 201 -8.89 -3.15 21.99
CA LYS A 201 -7.81 -3.08 22.99
C LYS A 201 -6.98 -1.80 22.84
N ILE A 202 -6.65 -1.42 21.61
CA ILE A 202 -5.90 -0.19 21.32
C ILE A 202 -6.72 1.04 21.71
N PHE A 203 -8.00 1.07 21.33
CA PHE A 203 -8.90 2.16 21.68
C PHE A 203 -9.06 2.31 23.19
N GLN A 204 -9.21 1.23 23.93
CA GLN A 204 -9.30 1.28 25.40
C GLN A 204 -8.01 1.82 26.04
N LYS A 205 -6.84 1.47 25.49
CA LYS A 205 -5.54 1.87 26.03
C LYS A 205 -5.17 3.32 25.68
N HIS A 206 -5.44 3.74 24.45
CA HIS A 206 -4.92 5.00 23.87
C HIS A 206 -6.00 5.99 23.42
N GLY A 207 -7.27 5.58 23.41
CA GLY A 207 -8.38 6.43 23.05
C GLY A 207 -8.51 7.61 24.03
N SER A 208 -8.80 8.78 23.47
CA SER A 208 -9.12 9.98 24.27
C SER A 208 -10.27 9.68 25.22
N ARG A 209 -10.07 9.92 26.52
CA ARG A 209 -11.10 9.75 27.57
C ARG A 209 -11.98 10.99 27.75
N ASN A 210 -11.94 11.92 26.80
CA ASN A 210 -12.71 13.15 26.89
C ASN A 210 -14.21 12.87 26.58
N PRO A 211 -15.09 12.93 27.59
CA PRO A 211 -16.50 12.56 27.43
C PRO A 211 -17.26 13.49 26.48
N THR A 212 -16.78 14.74 26.29
CA THR A 212 -17.40 15.70 25.36
C THR A 212 -17.37 15.23 23.90
N ARG A 213 -16.40 14.40 23.49
CA ARG A 213 -16.32 13.86 22.12
C ARG A 213 -17.12 12.58 21.92
N GLU A 214 -17.39 11.84 22.98
CA GLU A 214 -18.09 10.55 22.93
C GLU A 214 -19.61 10.76 22.71
N GLY A 215 -20.18 11.82 23.31
CA GLY A 215 -21.58 12.20 23.12
C GLY A 215 -21.92 12.82 21.76
N VAL A 216 -20.96 13.46 21.08
CA VAL A 216 -21.18 14.12 19.78
C VAL A 216 -21.47 13.10 18.67
N ARG A 217 -20.69 12.01 18.59
CA ARG A 217 -20.92 10.94 17.59
C ARG A 217 -22.26 10.24 17.76
N ARG A 218 -22.72 10.05 19.01
CA ARG A 218 -24.01 9.40 19.29
C ARG A 218 -25.20 10.28 18.87
N ARG A 219 -25.07 11.61 19.02
CA ARG A 219 -26.09 12.59 18.59
C ARG A 219 -26.15 12.71 17.06
N GLU A 220 -25.02 12.74 16.38
CA GLU A 220 -24.97 12.82 14.91
C GLU A 220 -25.51 11.56 14.22
N ALA A 221 -25.25 10.36 14.78
CA ALA A 221 -25.80 9.10 14.28
C ALA A 221 -27.33 9.01 14.44
N ALA A 222 -27.89 9.57 15.52
CA ALA A 222 -29.34 9.63 15.73
C ALA A 222 -30.03 10.67 14.82
N ALA A 223 -29.35 11.79 14.53
CA ALA A 223 -29.88 12.85 13.67
C ALA A 223 -29.96 12.45 12.19
N ASN A 224 -29.09 11.54 11.73
CA ASN A 224 -29.05 11.09 10.33
C ASN A 224 -29.83 9.78 10.06
N ALA A 225 -30.52 9.22 11.07
CA ALA A 225 -31.41 8.10 10.86
C ALA A 225 -32.72 8.60 10.24
N ILE A 226 -32.96 8.28 8.96
CA ILE A 226 -34.22 8.58 8.28
C ILE A 226 -35.35 7.86 9.05
N PRO A 227 -36.38 8.57 9.55
CA PRO A 227 -37.46 7.93 10.27
C PRO A 227 -38.27 7.06 9.29
N VAL A 228 -38.33 5.76 9.56
CA VAL A 228 -39.25 4.85 8.88
C VAL A 228 -40.65 5.24 9.31
N ALA A 229 -41.41 5.87 8.42
CA ALA A 229 -42.79 6.24 8.68
C ALA A 229 -43.61 4.98 8.98
N SER A 230 -44.16 4.91 10.18
CA SER A 230 -45.20 3.95 10.55
C SER A 230 -46.47 4.26 9.75
N GLY A 231 -46.81 3.39 8.80
CA GLY A 231 -48.05 3.47 8.03
C GLY A 231 -49.29 3.32 8.92
N PRO A 232 -50.43 3.93 8.56
CA PRO A 232 -51.59 3.96 9.45
C PRO A 232 -52.30 2.60 9.50
N ALA A 233 -52.91 2.36 10.66
CA ALA A 233 -53.65 1.16 11.01
C ALA A 233 -54.88 0.96 10.11
N VAL A 234 -55.06 -0.28 9.67
CA VAL A 234 -56.22 -0.77 8.91
C VAL A 234 -57.44 -0.80 9.82
N GLY A 235 -58.54 -0.18 9.38
CA GLY A 235 -59.86 -0.35 9.99
C GLY A 235 -60.98 0.17 9.08
N GLY A 236 -61.94 -0.71 8.77
CA GLY A 236 -63.29 -0.32 8.31
C GLY A 236 -63.74 -0.89 6.97
N GLN A 237 -64.63 -1.90 7.02
CA GLN A 237 -65.46 -2.41 5.92
C GLN A 237 -66.51 -1.40 5.43
N GLN A 238 -66.82 -1.44 4.12
CA GLN A 238 -68.16 -1.38 3.46
C GLN A 238 -67.93 -1.33 1.92
N THR A 239 -68.33 -2.35 1.13
CA THR A 239 -69.48 -2.39 0.18
C THR A 239 -69.55 -1.19 -0.79
N LEU A 240 -69.73 -1.27 -2.12
CA LEU A 240 -70.11 -2.28 -3.12
C LEU A 240 -69.91 -1.64 -4.54
N ASP A 241 -69.88 -2.48 -5.58
CA ASP A 241 -70.28 -2.26 -6.99
C ASP A 241 -69.59 -1.18 -7.87
N PHE A 242 -68.67 -1.56 -8.75
CA PHE A 242 -68.85 -2.08 -10.13
C PHE A 242 -67.50 -2.55 -10.69
#